data_AF-A0A7X8FZC0-F1
#
_entry.id   AF-A0A7X8FZC0-F1
#
_cell.length_a   1.000
_cell.length_b   1.000
_cell.length_c   1.000
_cell.angle_alpha   90.00
_cell.angle_beta   90.00
_cell.angle_gamma   90.00
#
_symmetry.space_group_name_H-M   'P 1'
#
loop_
_entity.id
_entity.type
_entity.pdbx_description
1 polymer ?
#
loop_
_entity_poly.entity_id
_entity_poly.type
_entity_poly.pdbx_seq_one_letter_code
_entity_poly.pdbx_strand_id
1 'polypeptide(L)'
;MEKLQNEKVVLFIKTLLQHSTIQKLKLVDDKGITVSTHTYDVLRTAVWNIKKDYPNNMEQASKRIDFFALVVGVIIHDTTKATLRLSDSNISHSNVMRKYPELVEEEAEFILSEVEDMLNLKIKEEIKTHIKHIVVSHHGRWGKVRPETLEARIVHEADKYSALYHRITPIGAKKIVKLMSEGYRKEEIIKMTGYTEGIITDRLKRAKQELKLKTNRDLIKHYLRKGKIPDGDSFFTKRINEIQNLIYKVEKVGFEELILQISLINYMKDFKVF
;
A
#
# COMPACT_ATOMS: atom_id res chain seq x y z
N MET A 1 31.52 -19.39 -9.58
CA MET A 1 30.21 -19.06 -8.96
C MET A 1 30.37 -17.74 -8.25
N GLU A 2 29.87 -16.64 -8.81
CA GLU A 2 29.70 -15.42 -8.02
C GLU A 2 28.75 -15.76 -6.87
N LYS A 3 29.26 -15.73 -5.63
CA LYS A 3 28.43 -15.79 -4.42
C LYS A 3 27.32 -14.75 -4.56
N LEU A 4 26.06 -15.11 -4.31
CA LEU A 4 25.00 -14.12 -4.23
C LEU A 4 25.45 -13.07 -3.21
N GLN A 5 25.65 -11.83 -3.67
CA GLN A 5 26.17 -10.76 -2.80
C GLN A 5 25.12 -10.27 -1.81
N ASN A 6 23.91 -10.84 -1.78
CA ASN A 6 22.74 -10.36 -1.05
C ASN A 6 22.00 -11.45 -0.24
N GLU A 7 22.66 -12.57 0.09
CA GLU A 7 22.02 -13.68 0.81
C GLU A 7 21.50 -13.24 2.19
N LYS A 8 22.30 -12.49 2.95
CA LYS A 8 21.89 -11.98 4.27
C LYS A 8 20.76 -10.96 4.14
N VAL A 9 20.83 -10.09 3.14
CA VAL A 9 19.77 -9.12 2.84
C VAL A 9 18.44 -9.82 2.55
N VAL A 10 18.45 -10.84 1.68
CA VAL A 10 17.25 -11.61 1.34
C VAL A 10 16.71 -12.33 2.58
N LEU A 11 17.59 -12.92 3.40
CA LEU A 11 17.20 -13.58 4.65
C LEU A 11 16.58 -12.59 5.64
N PHE A 12 17.14 -11.40 5.76
CA PHE A 12 16.61 -10.32 6.61
C PHE A 12 15.21 -9.92 6.16
N ILE A 13 15.02 -9.62 4.87
CA ILE A 13 13.70 -9.22 4.34
C ILE A 13 12.68 -10.36 4.51
N LYS A 14 13.06 -11.62 4.27
CA LYS A 14 12.18 -12.77 4.51
C LYS A 14 11.74 -12.85 5.97
N THR A 15 12.67 -12.67 6.90
CA THR A 15 12.39 -12.75 8.35
C THR A 15 11.53 -11.57 8.80
N LEU A 16 11.84 -10.36 8.34
CA LEU A 16 11.02 -9.16 8.56
C LEU A 16 9.59 -9.36 8.06
N LEU A 17 9.42 -9.95 6.87
CA LEU A 17 8.08 -10.22 6.34
C LEU A 17 7.28 -11.18 7.22
N GLN A 18 7.93 -12.13 7.91
CA GLN A 18 7.28 -13.05 8.85
C GLN A 18 7.05 -12.43 10.25
N HIS A 19 7.58 -11.24 10.51
CA HIS A 19 7.43 -10.56 11.78
C HIS A 19 5.95 -10.35 12.13
N SER A 20 5.58 -10.58 13.39
CA SER A 20 4.17 -10.61 13.82
C SER A 20 3.42 -9.30 13.51
N THR A 21 4.07 -8.15 13.69
CA THR A 21 3.51 -6.83 13.35
C THR A 21 3.27 -6.67 11.85
N ILE A 22 4.17 -7.19 11.00
CA ILE A 22 4.00 -7.13 9.54
C ILE A 22 2.87 -8.04 9.10
N GLN A 23 2.77 -9.25 9.67
CA GLN A 23 1.70 -10.19 9.39
C GLN A 23 0.31 -9.60 9.72
N LYS A 24 0.22 -8.80 10.79
CA LYS A 24 -1.02 -8.11 11.19
C LYS A 24 -1.49 -7.06 10.16
N LEU A 25 -0.62 -6.50 9.32
CA LEU A 25 -1.03 -5.54 8.28
C LEU A 25 -1.99 -6.15 7.25
N LYS A 26 -1.99 -7.48 7.11
CA LYS A 26 -2.92 -8.21 6.23
C LYS A 26 -4.35 -8.25 6.77
N LEU A 27 -4.53 -8.03 8.08
CA LEU A 27 -5.82 -8.11 8.77
C LEU A 27 -6.47 -6.73 8.93
N VAL A 28 -5.78 -5.67 8.51
CA VAL A 28 -6.17 -4.29 8.78
C VAL A 28 -6.57 -3.62 7.47
N ASP A 29 -7.85 -3.29 7.33
CA ASP A 29 -8.37 -2.60 6.15
C ASP A 29 -8.27 -1.08 6.26
N ASP A 30 -7.72 -0.42 5.25
CA ASP A 30 -7.58 1.03 5.18
C ASP A 30 -8.25 1.63 3.93
N LYS A 31 -9.56 1.91 4.03
CA LYS A 31 -10.46 2.38 2.96
C LYS A 31 -10.82 1.33 1.90
N GLY A 32 -10.94 0.06 2.31
CA GLY A 32 -11.40 -1.04 1.47
C GLY A 32 -10.29 -1.80 0.74
N ILE A 33 -9.03 -1.60 1.15
CA ILE A 33 -7.88 -2.44 0.83
C ILE A 33 -7.12 -2.72 2.12
N THR A 34 -6.44 -3.87 2.22
CA THR A 34 -5.59 -4.14 3.40
C THR A 34 -4.38 -3.20 3.42
N VAL A 35 -3.82 -2.94 4.61
CA VAL A 35 -2.57 -2.16 4.74
C VAL A 35 -1.44 -2.86 3.99
N SER A 36 -1.38 -4.19 3.98
CA SER A 36 -0.39 -4.93 3.18
C SER A 36 -0.51 -4.67 1.67
N THR A 37 -1.74 -4.55 1.15
CA THR A 37 -1.99 -4.18 -0.25
C THR A 37 -1.51 -2.77 -0.55
N HIS A 38 -1.78 -1.82 0.36
CA HIS A 38 -1.27 -0.45 0.27
C HIS A 38 0.26 -0.43 0.28
N THR A 39 0.90 -1.10 1.23
CA THR A 39 2.36 -1.19 1.34
C THR A 39 3.01 -1.73 0.07
N TYR A 40 2.46 -2.80 -0.53
CA TYR A 40 2.97 -3.31 -1.80
C TYR A 40 2.81 -2.29 -2.94
N ASP A 41 1.71 -1.57 -2.99
CA ASP A 41 1.47 -0.55 -4.01
C ASP A 41 2.42 0.65 -3.88
N VAL A 42 2.69 1.09 -2.64
CA VAL A 42 3.71 2.10 -2.35
C VAL A 42 5.06 1.63 -2.86
N LEU A 43 5.47 0.40 -2.55
CA LEU A 43 6.76 -0.12 -3.00
C LEU A 43 6.84 -0.22 -4.53
N ARG A 44 5.81 -0.75 -5.18
CA ARG A 44 5.72 -0.82 -6.64
C ARG A 44 5.82 0.56 -7.29
N THR A 45 5.15 1.55 -6.71
CA THR A 45 5.16 2.93 -7.20
C THR A 45 6.53 3.58 -6.99
N ALA A 46 7.18 3.34 -5.85
CA ALA A 46 8.54 3.78 -5.60
C ALA A 46 9.53 3.18 -6.61
N VAL A 47 9.44 1.88 -6.89
CA VAL A 47 10.26 1.21 -7.92
C VAL A 47 10.01 1.81 -9.30
N TRP A 48 8.75 2.10 -9.64
CA TRP A 48 8.40 2.73 -10.92
C TRP A 48 9.01 4.14 -11.04
N ASN A 49 8.93 4.96 -9.99
CA ASN A 49 9.54 6.30 -9.95
C ASN A 49 11.06 6.21 -10.15
N ILE A 50 11.74 5.28 -9.46
CA ILE A 50 13.19 5.08 -9.62
C ILE A 50 13.53 4.67 -11.06
N LYS A 51 12.78 3.75 -11.66
CA LYS A 51 13.01 3.32 -13.04
C LYS A 51 12.80 4.44 -14.05
N LYS A 52 11.89 5.37 -13.76
CA LYS A 52 11.66 6.56 -14.60
C LYS A 52 12.86 7.51 -14.56
N ASP A 53 13.46 7.69 -13.39
CA ASP A 53 14.60 8.60 -13.20
C ASP A 53 15.93 7.96 -13.63
N TYR A 54 16.02 6.63 -13.61
CA TYR A 54 17.21 5.85 -13.99
C TYR A 54 16.88 4.78 -15.06
N PRO A 55 16.46 5.20 -16.28
CA PRO A 55 16.07 4.26 -17.32
C PRO A 55 17.26 3.36 -17.69
N ASN A 56 17.08 2.05 -17.56
CA ASN A 56 18.09 1.01 -17.84
C ASN A 56 19.40 1.09 -17.02
N ASN A 57 19.47 1.90 -15.95
CA ASN A 57 20.69 2.04 -15.14
C ASN A 57 20.44 1.93 -13.63
N MET A 58 19.91 0.79 -13.22
CA MET A 58 19.63 0.49 -11.82
C MET A 58 20.90 0.38 -10.96
N GLU A 59 22.06 0.07 -11.55
CA GLU A 59 23.36 0.05 -10.85
C GLU A 59 23.82 1.47 -10.49
N GLN A 60 23.51 2.48 -11.29
CA GLN A 60 23.74 3.88 -10.91
C GLN A 60 22.75 4.32 -9.83
N ALA A 61 21.49 3.90 -9.93
CA ALA A 61 20.49 4.17 -8.91
C ALA A 61 20.90 3.59 -7.54
N SER A 62 21.42 2.35 -7.50
CA SER A 62 21.87 1.68 -6.27
C SER A 62 23.11 2.30 -5.62
N LYS A 63 23.79 3.23 -6.32
CA LYS A 63 24.88 4.04 -5.75
C LYS A 63 24.39 5.33 -5.09
N ARG A 64 23.17 5.77 -5.41
CA ARG A 64 22.58 7.03 -4.93
C ARG A 64 21.42 6.83 -3.96
N ILE A 65 20.78 5.68 -4.05
CA ILE A 65 19.60 5.31 -3.27
C ILE A 65 19.95 4.04 -2.52
N ASP A 66 19.80 4.06 -1.21
CA ASP A 66 19.86 2.86 -0.39
C ASP A 66 18.58 2.05 -0.60
N PHE A 67 18.65 1.06 -1.50
CA PHE A 67 17.52 0.20 -1.78
C PHE A 67 17.11 -0.65 -0.58
N PHE A 68 18.04 -1.05 0.28
CA PHE A 68 17.68 -1.82 1.47
C PHE A 68 16.86 -0.96 2.42
N ALA A 69 17.34 0.26 2.72
CA ALA A 69 16.61 1.21 3.56
C ALA A 69 15.23 1.56 2.99
N LEU A 70 15.14 1.78 1.66
CA LEU A 70 13.87 2.05 1.00
C LEU A 70 12.90 0.88 1.13
N VAL A 71 13.34 -0.34 0.83
CA VAL A 71 12.46 -1.52 0.86
C VAL A 71 12.00 -1.82 2.28
N VAL A 72 12.91 -1.87 3.24
CA VAL A 72 12.59 -2.11 4.66
C VAL A 72 11.72 -0.98 5.21
N GLY A 73 12.08 0.27 4.93
CA GLY A 73 11.30 1.45 5.33
C GLY A 73 9.87 1.41 4.80
N VAL A 74 9.66 1.01 3.54
CA VAL A 74 8.29 0.83 3.00
C VAL A 74 7.57 -0.34 3.66
N ILE A 75 8.22 -1.47 3.93
CA ILE A 75 7.57 -2.62 4.59
C ILE A 75 6.99 -2.21 5.95
N ILE A 76 7.73 -1.38 6.71
CA ILE A 76 7.34 -0.99 8.08
C ILE A 76 6.66 0.40 8.18
N HIS A 77 6.55 1.21 7.10
CA HIS A 77 6.14 2.62 7.21
C HIS A 77 4.78 2.86 7.91
N ASP A 78 3.89 1.87 7.81
CA ASP A 78 2.49 1.96 8.22
C ASP A 78 2.15 0.98 9.37
N THR A 79 3.15 0.38 10.03
CA THR A 79 2.94 -0.67 11.04
C THR A 79 2.12 -0.22 12.23
N THR A 80 2.20 1.05 12.59
CA THR A 80 1.43 1.61 13.70
C THR A 80 -0.07 1.60 13.42
N LYS A 81 -0.53 1.51 12.15
CA LYS A 81 -1.95 1.25 11.85
C LYS A 81 -2.43 -0.08 12.41
N ALA A 82 -1.56 -1.10 12.44
CA ALA A 82 -1.90 -2.39 13.00
C ALA A 82 -1.85 -2.39 14.52
N THR A 83 -0.82 -1.82 15.13
CA THR A 83 -0.67 -1.81 16.59
C THR A 83 -1.72 -0.93 17.27
N LEU A 84 -2.06 0.23 16.70
CA LEU A 84 -3.10 1.13 17.23
C LEU A 84 -4.51 0.52 17.17
N ARG A 85 -4.83 -0.20 16.09
CA ARG A 85 -6.13 -0.86 15.97
C ARG A 85 -6.31 -2.05 16.90
N LEU A 86 -5.22 -2.74 17.21
CA LEU A 86 -5.25 -3.89 18.13
C LEU A 86 -5.25 -3.50 19.60
N SER A 87 -4.83 -2.27 19.92
CA SER A 87 -4.81 -1.73 21.27
C SER A 87 -6.08 -0.93 21.63
N ASP A 88 -7.13 -0.98 20.80
CA ASP A 88 -8.35 -0.18 20.92
C ASP A 88 -8.08 1.33 21.11
N SER A 89 -6.98 1.81 20.53
CA SER A 89 -6.60 3.21 20.68
C SER A 89 -7.47 4.11 19.81
N ASN A 90 -8.04 5.16 20.42
CA ASN A 90 -8.83 6.17 19.70
C ASN A 90 -7.98 7.11 18.83
N ILE A 91 -6.64 6.97 18.82
CA ILE A 91 -5.76 7.76 17.99
C ILE A 91 -5.50 7.07 16.64
N SER A 92 -5.64 7.80 15.54
CA SER A 92 -5.29 7.31 14.22
C SER A 92 -3.80 7.43 13.95
N HIS A 93 -3.27 6.57 13.07
CA HIS A 93 -1.90 6.66 12.55
C HIS A 93 -1.51 8.08 12.13
N SER A 94 -2.37 8.76 11.35
CA SER A 94 -2.12 10.13 10.91
C SER A 94 -2.03 11.15 12.05
N ASN A 95 -2.71 10.90 13.18
CA ASN A 95 -2.57 11.73 14.36
C ASN A 95 -1.28 11.42 15.12
N VAL A 96 -0.87 10.16 15.21
CA VAL A 96 0.44 9.76 15.77
C VAL A 96 1.55 10.40 14.96
N MET A 97 1.57 10.26 13.64
CA MET A 97 2.56 10.88 12.76
C MET A 97 2.66 12.41 12.87
N ARG A 98 1.59 13.08 13.31
CA ARG A 98 1.56 14.55 13.49
C ARG A 98 1.98 14.99 14.89
N LYS A 99 1.65 14.20 15.92
CA LYS A 99 1.79 14.62 17.32
C LYS A 99 2.92 13.88 18.04
N TYR A 100 3.08 12.59 17.73
CA TYR A 100 3.90 11.63 18.45
C TYR A 100 4.76 10.75 17.49
N PRO A 101 5.57 11.35 16.58
CA PRO A 101 6.42 10.55 15.67
C PRO A 101 7.44 9.67 16.40
N GLU A 102 7.80 10.00 17.64
CA GLU A 102 8.68 9.18 18.48
C GLU A 102 8.12 7.75 18.70
N LEU A 103 6.81 7.59 18.83
CA LEU A 103 6.18 6.26 18.97
C LEU A 103 6.33 5.42 17.69
N VAL A 104 6.33 6.09 16.53
CA VAL A 104 6.53 5.45 15.23
C VAL A 104 7.99 5.04 15.07
N GLU A 105 8.91 5.89 15.54
CA GLU A 105 10.34 5.59 15.54
C GLU A 105 10.68 4.41 16.47
N GLU A 106 10.15 4.40 17.69
CA GLU A 106 10.32 3.32 18.67
C GLU A 106 9.80 1.99 18.14
N GLU A 107 8.62 1.98 17.50
CA GLU A 107 8.08 0.76 16.90
C GLU A 107 8.96 0.26 15.75
N ALA A 108 9.48 1.16 14.91
CA ALA A 108 10.41 0.79 13.85
C ALA A 108 11.72 0.21 14.41
N GLU A 109 12.31 0.85 15.42
CA GLU A 109 13.52 0.37 16.10
C GLU A 109 13.31 -1.01 16.72
N PHE A 110 12.17 -1.20 17.39
CA PHE A 110 11.80 -2.48 17.99
C PHE A 110 11.71 -3.59 16.95
N ILE A 111 10.95 -3.38 15.86
CA ILE A 111 10.82 -4.38 14.77
C ILE A 111 12.17 -4.71 14.15
N LEU A 112 13.02 -3.72 13.90
CA LEU A 112 14.35 -3.96 13.34
C LEU A 112 15.23 -4.77 14.30
N SER A 113 15.24 -4.41 15.59
CA SER A 113 16.04 -5.07 16.62
C SER A 113 15.63 -6.53 16.80
N GLU A 114 14.33 -6.84 16.82
CA GLU A 114 13.86 -8.23 16.91
C GLU A 114 14.36 -9.08 15.73
N VAL A 115 14.34 -8.53 14.51
CA VAL A 115 14.84 -9.24 13.32
C VAL A 115 16.37 -9.37 13.33
N GLU A 116 17.10 -8.33 13.77
CA GLU A 116 18.56 -8.36 13.98
C GLU A 116 18.94 -9.48 14.96
N ASP A 117 18.26 -9.57 16.09
CA ASP A 117 18.49 -10.58 17.14
C ASP A 117 18.16 -12.00 16.66
N MET A 118 17.04 -12.19 15.96
CA MET A 118 16.64 -13.48 15.39
C MET A 118 17.67 -14.04 14.41
N LEU A 119 18.38 -13.16 13.68
CA LEU A 119 19.32 -13.55 12.64
C LEU A 119 20.79 -13.45 13.08
N ASN A 120 21.05 -12.90 14.26
CA ASN A 120 22.39 -12.51 14.70
C ASN A 120 23.11 -11.66 13.63
N LEU A 121 22.41 -10.66 13.09
CA LEU A 121 22.89 -9.71 12.10
C LEU A 121 22.71 -8.29 12.64
N LYS A 122 23.65 -7.39 12.36
CA LYS A 122 23.52 -5.97 12.68
C LYS A 122 23.55 -5.13 11.42
N ILE A 123 22.47 -4.43 11.15
CA ILE A 123 22.37 -3.37 10.15
C ILE A 123 23.26 -2.21 10.61
N LYS A 124 23.99 -1.59 9.69
CA LYS A 124 24.78 -0.40 9.99
C LYS A 124 23.88 0.75 10.46
N GLU A 125 24.37 1.52 11.43
CA GLU A 125 23.58 2.59 12.05
C GLU A 125 23.13 3.68 11.08
N GLU A 126 23.94 3.99 10.06
CA GLU A 126 23.57 4.93 9.00
C GLU A 126 22.32 4.47 8.23
N ILE A 127 22.20 3.16 7.99
CA ILE A 127 21.08 2.54 7.27
C ILE A 127 19.86 2.46 8.17
N LYS A 128 20.02 2.10 9.45
CA LYS A 128 18.91 2.15 10.43
C LYS A 128 18.35 3.56 10.57
N THR A 129 19.21 4.56 10.60
CA THR A 129 18.81 5.98 10.62
C THR A 129 17.99 6.35 9.38
N HIS A 130 18.42 5.91 8.19
CA HIS A 130 17.67 6.12 6.95
C HIS A 130 16.31 5.42 6.96
N ILE A 131 16.24 4.16 7.43
CA ILE A 131 14.99 3.42 7.58
C ILE A 131 14.03 4.19 8.48
N LYS A 132 14.46 4.52 9.70
CA LYS A 132 13.61 5.23 10.67
C LYS A 132 13.12 6.57 10.12
N HIS A 133 13.99 7.32 9.45
CA HIS A 133 13.61 8.58 8.81
C HIS A 133 12.52 8.41 7.76
N ILE A 134 12.60 7.37 6.92
CA ILE A 134 11.53 7.04 5.96
C ILE A 134 10.21 6.82 6.70
N VAL A 135 10.22 6.01 7.77
CA VAL A 135 9.02 5.67 8.54
C VAL A 135 8.41 6.91 9.19
N VAL A 136 9.18 7.77 9.84
CA VAL A 136 8.60 8.94 10.53
C VAL A 136 8.21 10.09 9.60
N SER A 137 8.73 10.11 8.36
CA SER A 137 8.56 11.24 7.44
C SER A 137 7.68 10.98 6.21
N HIS A 138 7.20 9.74 5.99
CA HIS A 138 6.43 9.39 4.79
C HIS A 138 5.14 10.22 4.59
N HIS A 139 4.57 10.81 5.65
CA HIS A 139 3.45 11.74 5.55
C HIS A 139 3.84 13.17 5.08
N GLY A 140 5.12 13.49 4.95
CA GLY A 140 5.62 14.78 4.49
C GLY A 140 4.95 15.97 5.19
N ARG A 141 4.36 16.88 4.41
CA ARG A 141 3.70 18.09 4.95
C ARG A 141 2.52 17.81 5.89
N TRP A 142 2.00 16.58 5.91
CA TRP A 142 0.87 16.18 6.76
C TRP A 142 1.32 15.56 8.10
N GLY A 143 2.60 15.21 8.23
CA GLY A 143 3.25 14.75 9.46
C GLY A 143 4.10 15.84 10.11
N LYS A 144 4.73 15.50 11.24
CA LYS A 144 5.65 16.41 11.96
C LYS A 144 7.04 16.45 11.33
N VAL A 145 7.53 15.31 10.86
CA VAL A 145 8.86 15.15 10.25
C VAL A 145 8.77 15.23 8.72
N ARG A 146 9.71 15.92 8.08
CA ARG A 146 9.75 16.07 6.62
C ARG A 146 10.72 15.05 5.98
N PRO A 147 10.46 14.61 4.73
CA PRO A 147 11.34 13.69 4.01
C PRO A 147 12.59 14.42 3.48
N GLU A 148 13.69 14.28 4.21
CA GLU A 148 14.95 14.98 3.91
C GLU A 148 15.94 14.14 3.08
N THR A 149 15.87 12.81 3.16
CA THR A 149 16.68 11.92 2.33
C THR A 149 16.03 11.64 0.98
N LEU A 150 16.79 11.14 0.01
CA LEU A 150 16.28 10.81 -1.31
C LEU A 150 15.26 9.67 -1.24
N GLU A 151 15.55 8.65 -0.44
CA GLU A 151 14.69 7.50 -0.15
C GLU A 151 13.37 7.96 0.46
N ALA A 152 13.42 8.82 1.50
CA ALA A 152 12.23 9.32 2.15
C ALA A 152 11.35 10.14 1.20
N ARG A 153 11.94 10.93 0.30
CA ARG A 153 11.18 11.66 -0.74
C ARG A 153 10.50 10.73 -1.74
N ILE A 154 11.20 9.69 -2.19
CA ILE A 154 10.64 8.70 -3.10
C ILE A 154 9.46 7.98 -2.44
N VAL A 155 9.62 7.55 -1.18
CA VAL A 155 8.56 6.88 -0.42
C VAL A 155 7.39 7.81 -0.16
N HIS A 156 7.64 9.08 0.22
CA HIS A 156 6.59 10.08 0.40
C HIS A 156 5.73 10.27 -0.86
N GLU A 157 6.37 10.45 -2.03
CA GLU A 157 5.61 10.64 -3.27
C GLU A 157 4.87 9.36 -3.69
N ALA A 158 5.44 8.18 -3.44
CA ALA A 158 4.77 6.91 -3.68
C ALA A 158 3.57 6.68 -2.74
N ASP A 159 3.70 6.97 -1.45
CA ASP A 159 2.61 6.86 -0.46
C ASP A 159 1.46 7.81 -0.80
N LYS A 160 1.79 9.07 -1.09
CA LYS A 160 0.84 10.08 -1.54
C LYS A 160 0.13 9.67 -2.84
N TYR A 161 0.87 9.13 -3.81
CA TYR A 161 0.31 8.64 -5.07
C TYR A 161 -0.66 7.50 -4.81
N SER A 162 -0.24 6.47 -4.07
CA SER A 162 -1.10 5.35 -3.67
C SER A 162 -2.36 5.86 -2.97
N ALA A 163 -2.20 6.80 -2.02
CA ALA A 163 -3.30 7.31 -1.23
C ALA A 163 -4.32 8.13 -2.02
N LEU A 164 -3.88 8.86 -3.05
CA LEU A 164 -4.74 9.69 -3.89
C LEU A 164 -5.39 8.90 -5.02
N TYR A 165 -4.67 7.93 -5.58
CA TYR A 165 -5.02 7.31 -6.86
C TYR A 165 -5.44 5.85 -6.74
N HIS A 166 -4.91 5.15 -5.74
CA HIS A 166 -5.08 3.72 -5.59
C HIS A 166 -5.86 3.29 -4.33
N ARG A 167 -6.25 4.24 -3.48
CA ARG A 167 -7.16 3.99 -2.34
C ARG A 167 -8.61 4.28 -2.66
N ILE A 168 -9.11 3.68 -3.75
CA ILE A 168 -10.54 3.69 -4.10
C ILE A 168 -11.14 2.35 -3.68
N THR A 169 -12.26 2.40 -2.97
CA THR A 169 -13.00 1.19 -2.59
C THR A 169 -13.34 0.36 -3.83
N PRO A 170 -12.92 -0.92 -3.90
CA PRO A 170 -12.88 -1.74 -5.11
C PRO A 170 -14.25 -2.26 -5.56
N ILE A 171 -15.32 -1.51 -5.32
CA ILE A 171 -16.67 -1.78 -5.81
C ILE A 171 -17.04 -0.82 -6.94
N GLY A 172 -17.37 -1.42 -8.09
CA GLY A 172 -17.92 -0.73 -9.24
C GLY A 172 -19.45 -0.65 -9.22
N ALA A 173 -20.00 0.27 -10.00
CA ALA A 173 -21.45 0.44 -10.15
C ALA A 173 -22.10 -0.82 -10.76
N LYS A 174 -21.40 -1.54 -11.64
CA LYS A 174 -21.92 -2.76 -12.27
C LYS A 174 -22.33 -3.81 -11.23
N LYS A 175 -21.51 -4.05 -10.20
CA LYS A 175 -21.80 -5.05 -9.15
C LYS A 175 -23.03 -4.66 -8.34
N ILE A 176 -23.16 -3.37 -8.03
CA ILE A 176 -24.31 -2.82 -7.30
C ILE A 176 -25.58 -2.95 -8.13
N VAL A 177 -25.56 -2.52 -9.40
CA VAL A 177 -26.73 -2.58 -10.27
C VAL A 177 -27.16 -4.01 -10.56
N LYS A 178 -26.22 -4.96 -10.67
CA LYS A 178 -26.54 -6.39 -10.77
C LYS A 178 -27.39 -6.84 -9.58
N LEU A 179 -26.95 -6.59 -8.34
CA LEU A 179 -27.73 -6.93 -7.14
C LEU A 179 -29.10 -6.22 -7.12
N MET A 180 -29.15 -4.94 -7.50
CA MET A 180 -30.45 -4.24 -7.60
C MET A 180 -31.38 -4.86 -8.65
N SER A 181 -30.84 -5.36 -9.76
CA SER A 181 -31.62 -6.05 -10.79
C SER A 181 -32.14 -7.42 -10.36
N GLU A 182 -31.50 -8.03 -9.37
CA GLU A 182 -31.92 -9.28 -8.71
C GLU A 182 -32.96 -9.04 -7.60
N GLY A 183 -33.33 -7.78 -7.35
CA GLY A 183 -34.38 -7.39 -6.39
C GLY A 183 -33.87 -6.94 -5.03
N TYR A 184 -32.56 -6.97 -4.77
CA TYR A 184 -32.00 -6.51 -3.50
C TYR A 184 -32.14 -5.00 -3.33
N ARG A 185 -32.62 -4.58 -2.15
CA ARG A 185 -32.70 -3.19 -1.73
C ARG A 185 -31.33 -2.68 -1.30
N LYS A 186 -31.20 -1.36 -1.19
CA LYS A 186 -29.93 -0.69 -0.90
C LYS A 186 -29.35 -1.12 0.45
N GLU A 187 -30.20 -1.29 1.45
CA GLU A 187 -29.84 -1.71 2.81
C GLU A 187 -29.30 -3.15 2.81
N GLU A 188 -29.85 -4.02 1.96
CA GLU A 188 -29.41 -5.40 1.80
C GLU A 188 -28.06 -5.44 1.09
N ILE A 189 -27.87 -4.64 0.05
CA ILE A 189 -26.59 -4.52 -0.66
C ILE A 189 -25.49 -4.00 0.27
N ILE A 190 -25.78 -3.02 1.13
CA ILE A 190 -24.84 -2.51 2.14
C ILE A 190 -24.39 -3.65 3.05
N LYS A 191 -25.32 -4.45 3.57
CA LYS A 191 -25.00 -5.61 4.43
C LYS A 191 -24.20 -6.68 3.69
N MET A 192 -24.59 -7.02 2.46
CA MET A 192 -23.91 -8.05 1.66
C MET A 192 -22.50 -7.65 1.23
N THR A 193 -22.28 -6.36 1.00
CA THR A 193 -20.99 -5.87 0.47
C THR A 193 -20.07 -5.30 1.55
N GLY A 194 -20.59 -5.00 2.74
CA GLY A 194 -19.86 -4.36 3.82
C GLY A 194 -19.52 -2.88 3.57
N TYR A 195 -19.96 -2.30 2.46
CA TYR A 195 -19.65 -0.90 2.11
C TYR A 195 -20.70 0.07 2.61
N THR A 196 -20.23 1.28 2.96
CA THR A 196 -21.10 2.33 3.46
C THR A 196 -22.09 2.81 2.39
N GLU A 197 -23.22 3.34 2.85
CA GLU A 197 -24.23 3.93 1.98
C GLU A 197 -23.65 5.01 1.05
N GLY A 198 -22.72 5.83 1.56
CA GLY A 198 -22.06 6.88 0.79
C GLY A 198 -21.30 6.32 -0.42
N ILE A 199 -20.58 5.20 -0.25
CA ILE A 199 -19.86 4.53 -1.35
C ILE A 199 -20.85 4.01 -2.38
N ILE A 200 -21.88 3.27 -1.95
CA ILE A 200 -22.89 2.71 -2.85
C ILE A 200 -23.57 3.81 -3.67
N THR A 201 -23.93 4.92 -3.01
CA THR A 201 -24.58 6.07 -3.65
C THR A 201 -23.66 6.77 -4.65
N ASP A 202 -22.39 6.99 -4.30
CA ASP A 202 -21.40 7.61 -5.17
C ASP A 202 -21.21 6.79 -6.47
N ARG A 203 -21.06 5.47 -6.37
CA ARG A 203 -20.89 4.61 -7.56
C ARG A 203 -22.08 4.69 -8.51
N LEU A 204 -23.30 4.60 -7.98
CA LEU A 204 -24.52 4.73 -8.78
C LEU A 204 -24.63 6.13 -9.41
N LYS A 205 -24.25 7.19 -8.68
CA LYS A 205 -24.25 8.56 -9.20
C LYS A 205 -23.29 8.71 -10.37
N ARG A 206 -22.05 8.22 -10.26
CA ARG A 206 -21.03 8.29 -11.32
C ARG A 206 -21.47 7.57 -12.59
N ALA A 207 -21.99 6.35 -12.46
CA ALA A 207 -22.52 5.58 -13.59
C ALA A 207 -23.69 6.28 -14.29
N LYS A 208 -24.60 6.90 -13.52
CA LYS A 208 -25.70 7.70 -14.08
C LYS A 208 -25.19 8.91 -14.85
N GLN A 209 -24.22 9.64 -14.30
CA GLN A 209 -23.65 10.81 -14.95
C GLN A 209 -23.00 10.45 -16.29
N GLU A 210 -22.20 9.37 -16.32
CA GLU A 210 -21.54 8.89 -17.54
C GLU A 210 -22.54 8.49 -18.63
N LEU A 211 -23.60 7.77 -18.23
CA LEU A 211 -24.65 7.32 -19.16
C LEU A 211 -25.75 8.38 -19.42
N LYS A 212 -25.64 9.57 -18.82
CA LYS A 212 -26.66 10.64 -18.86
C LYS A 212 -28.06 10.17 -18.43
N LEU A 213 -28.12 9.29 -17.43
CA LEU A 213 -29.35 8.74 -16.87
C LEU A 213 -29.77 9.48 -15.60
N LYS A 214 -31.08 9.52 -15.32
CA LYS A 214 -31.62 10.27 -14.16
C LYS A 214 -31.85 9.38 -12.95
N THR A 215 -32.36 8.16 -13.15
CA THR A 215 -32.81 7.30 -12.06
C THR A 215 -32.04 5.97 -11.97
N ASN A 216 -32.07 5.33 -10.80
CA ASN A 216 -31.51 3.99 -10.65
C ASN A 216 -32.31 2.94 -11.45
N ARG A 217 -33.61 3.18 -11.68
CA ARG A 217 -34.43 2.34 -12.56
C ARG A 217 -33.91 2.37 -14.00
N ASP A 218 -33.49 3.54 -14.47
CA ASP A 218 -32.90 3.67 -15.81
C ASP A 218 -31.56 2.91 -15.91
N LEU A 219 -30.73 2.96 -14.86
CA LEU A 219 -29.50 2.16 -14.79
C LEU A 219 -29.82 0.66 -14.87
N ILE A 220 -30.77 0.17 -14.09
CA ILE A 220 -31.16 -1.26 -14.11
C ILE A 220 -31.65 -1.67 -15.50
N LYS A 221 -32.53 -0.87 -16.12
CA LYS A 221 -33.00 -1.13 -17.49
C LYS A 221 -31.86 -1.15 -18.49
N HIS A 222 -30.91 -0.23 -18.38
CA HIS A 222 -29.71 -0.20 -19.22
C HIS A 222 -28.88 -1.48 -19.04
N TYR A 223 -28.62 -1.89 -17.79
CA TYR A 223 -27.88 -3.10 -17.46
C TYR A 223 -28.56 -4.35 -18.03
N LEU A 224 -29.86 -4.54 -17.82
CA LEU A 224 -30.60 -5.70 -18.33
C LEU A 224 -30.55 -5.78 -19.87
N ARG A 225 -30.50 -4.64 -20.56
CA ARG A 225 -30.49 -4.59 -22.02
C ARG A 225 -29.09 -4.73 -22.65
N LYS A 226 -28.03 -4.32 -21.94
CA LYS A 226 -26.66 -4.24 -22.47
C LYS A 226 -25.64 -5.13 -21.76
N GLY A 227 -25.97 -5.65 -20.58
CA GLY A 227 -25.09 -6.46 -19.72
C GLY A 227 -23.88 -5.73 -19.12
N LYS A 228 -23.73 -4.43 -19.37
CA LYS A 228 -22.58 -3.62 -18.97
C LYS A 228 -23.01 -2.24 -18.47
N ILE A 229 -22.28 -1.73 -17.49
CA ILE A 229 -22.41 -0.38 -16.92
C ILE A 229 -20.98 0.15 -16.65
N PRO A 230 -20.69 1.42 -16.97
CA PRO A 230 -19.44 2.05 -16.57
C PRO A 230 -19.44 2.34 -15.07
N ASP A 231 -18.29 2.24 -14.42
CA ASP A 231 -18.17 2.58 -13.00
C ASP A 231 -18.13 4.10 -12.73
N GLY A 232 -17.89 4.87 -13.79
CA GLY A 232 -17.85 6.32 -13.84
C GLY A 232 -17.19 6.75 -15.15
N ASP A 233 -16.54 7.92 -15.14
CA ASP A 233 -15.69 8.33 -16.25
C ASP A 233 -14.56 7.31 -16.54
N SER A 234 -13.90 7.46 -17.68
CA SER A 234 -12.84 6.55 -18.14
C SER A 234 -11.69 6.43 -17.12
N PHE A 235 -11.39 7.53 -16.43
CA PHE A 235 -10.32 7.59 -15.45
C PHE A 235 -10.66 6.85 -14.16
N PHE A 236 -11.86 7.06 -13.63
CA PHE A 236 -12.37 6.36 -12.46
C PHE A 236 -12.50 4.86 -12.71
N THR A 237 -13.01 4.48 -13.89
CA THR A 237 -13.11 3.07 -14.31
C THR A 237 -11.73 2.43 -14.40
N LYS A 238 -10.74 3.11 -15.00
CA LYS A 238 -9.36 2.62 -15.06
C LYS A 238 -8.80 2.34 -13.67
N ARG A 239 -8.97 3.28 -12.73
CA ARG A 239 -8.48 3.12 -11.36
C ARG A 239 -9.15 1.96 -10.61
N ILE A 240 -10.48 1.79 -10.71
CA ILE A 240 -11.15 0.65 -10.08
C ILE A 240 -10.56 -0.66 -10.59
N ASN A 241 -10.33 -0.79 -11.90
CA ASN A 241 -9.72 -1.98 -12.48
C ASN A 241 -8.28 -2.17 -11.99
N GLU A 242 -7.47 -1.11 -11.91
CA GLU A 242 -6.10 -1.18 -11.39
C GLU A 242 -6.06 -1.68 -9.94
N ILE A 243 -7.02 -1.25 -9.11
CA ILE A 243 -7.11 -1.66 -7.70
C ILE A 243 -7.67 -3.06 -7.53
N GLN A 244 -8.67 -3.45 -8.30
CA GLN A 244 -9.13 -4.83 -8.31
C GLN A 244 -8.01 -5.78 -8.75
N ASN A 245 -7.23 -5.41 -9.76
CA ASN A 245 -6.07 -6.20 -10.19
C ASN A 245 -4.98 -6.25 -9.13
N LEU A 246 -4.71 -5.13 -8.45
CA LEU A 246 -3.75 -5.08 -7.35
C LEU A 246 -4.16 -5.99 -6.19
N ILE A 247 -5.41 -5.89 -5.73
CA ILE A 247 -5.97 -6.73 -4.65
C ILE A 247 -5.87 -8.19 -5.05
N TYR A 248 -6.40 -8.54 -6.24
CA TYR A 248 -6.36 -9.91 -6.75
C TYR A 248 -4.93 -10.45 -6.83
N LYS A 249 -3.96 -9.62 -7.23
CA LYS A 249 -2.55 -10.03 -7.28
C LYS A 249 -2.00 -10.32 -5.88
N VAL A 250 -2.30 -9.47 -4.89
CA VAL A 250 -1.88 -9.67 -3.50
C VAL A 250 -2.54 -10.91 -2.89
N GLU A 251 -3.83 -11.13 -3.13
CA GLU A 251 -4.55 -12.32 -2.66
C GLU A 251 -4.03 -13.61 -3.32
N LYS A 252 -3.72 -13.57 -4.62
CA LYS A 252 -3.30 -14.74 -5.38
C LYS A 252 -1.84 -15.13 -5.15
N VAL A 253 -0.94 -14.14 -5.12
CA VAL A 253 0.52 -14.37 -5.04
C VAL A 253 1.01 -14.33 -3.59
N GLY A 254 0.37 -13.51 -2.75
CA GLY A 254 0.80 -13.26 -1.38
C GLY A 254 1.65 -11.98 -1.30
N PHE A 255 1.45 -11.21 -0.23
CA PHE A 255 2.18 -9.97 0.04
C PHE A 255 3.69 -10.23 0.09
N GLU A 256 4.11 -11.26 0.82
CA GLU A 256 5.50 -11.60 1.09
C GLU A 256 6.24 -11.95 -0.20
N GLU A 257 5.65 -12.82 -1.02
CA GLU A 257 6.21 -13.22 -2.31
C GLU A 257 6.33 -12.03 -3.26
N LEU A 258 5.33 -11.15 -3.28
CA LEU A 258 5.37 -9.94 -4.12
C LEU A 258 6.47 -8.95 -3.71
N ILE A 259 6.75 -8.83 -2.41
CA ILE A 259 7.87 -8.02 -1.91
C ILE A 259 9.20 -8.64 -2.34
N LEU A 260 9.35 -9.97 -2.24
CA LEU A 260 10.59 -10.66 -2.63
C LEU A 260 10.87 -10.63 -4.14
N GLN A 261 9.84 -10.46 -4.96
CA GLN A 261 9.96 -10.36 -6.43
C GLN A 261 10.35 -8.95 -6.94
N ILE A 262 10.52 -7.95 -6.06
CA ILE A 262 10.91 -6.61 -6.51
C ILE A 262 12.32 -6.61 -7.07
N SER A 263 12.51 -5.91 -8.20
CA SER A 263 13.82 -5.87 -8.87
C SER A 263 14.94 -5.20 -8.07
N LEU A 264 14.61 -4.40 -7.05
CA LEU A 264 15.62 -3.68 -6.25
C LEU A 264 16.51 -4.63 -5.45
N ILE A 265 15.97 -5.79 -5.02
CA ILE A 265 16.70 -6.78 -4.20
C ILE A 265 17.97 -7.26 -4.91
N ASN A 266 17.93 -7.38 -6.24
CA ASN A 266 19.06 -7.85 -7.05
C ASN A 266 20.27 -6.90 -7.04
N TYR A 267 20.10 -5.65 -6.58
CA TYR A 267 21.16 -4.64 -6.55
C TYR A 267 21.65 -4.33 -5.14
N MET A 268 21.08 -4.99 -4.12
CA MET A 268 21.52 -4.85 -2.73
C MET A 268 22.78 -5.70 -2.50
N LYS A 269 23.61 -5.32 -1.52
CA LYS A 269 24.85 -6.04 -1.20
C LYS A 269 25.01 -6.16 0.31
N ASP A 270 25.25 -7.36 0.81
CA ASP A 270 25.34 -7.69 2.23
C ASP A 270 26.35 -6.81 2.96
N PHE A 271 27.57 -6.64 2.41
CA PHE A 271 28.62 -5.82 3.02
C PHE A 271 28.31 -4.32 3.06
N LYS A 272 27.32 -3.86 2.27
CA LYS A 272 26.83 -2.49 2.37
C LYS A 272 25.88 -2.35 3.54
N VAL A 273 25.09 -3.38 3.84
CA VAL A 273 24.00 -3.37 4.82
C VAL A 273 24.46 -3.72 6.24
N PHE A 274 25.27 -4.77 6.37
CA PHE A 274 25.74 -5.35 7.63
C PHE A 274 27.24 -5.13 7.86
#